data_AF-A0A7M7KYC4-F1
#
_entry.id   AF-A0A7M7KYC4-F1
#
_cell.length_a   1.000
_cell.length_b   1.000
_cell.length_c   1.000
_cell.angle_alpha   90.00
_cell.angle_beta   90.00
_cell.angle_gamma   90.00
#
_symmetry.space_group_name_H-M   'P 1'
#
loop_
_entity.id
_entity.type
_entity.pdbx_description
1 polymer ?
#
loop_
_entity_poly.entity_id
_entity_poly.type
_entity_poly.pdbx_seq_one_letter_code
_entity_poly.pdbx_strand_id
1 'polypeptide(L)'
;MTCCQLLCALPAAAAVVLISGLFDVVGGHLHISVPQEYLDDPTKDISHLDDDTKLRIMHARYHEKHKGHDEMHFWMGVTLIVAVIVTQILIVFWKEWHYSSYRQFTMWGLWGIPCIVSIHSGYWRFVFVWTIFSAITGLIMRMAFRKPIARTTPRWVYKWFYAVHLQSVGLGVLGYMVLLSALLGFSPLFLMSLETAFGTGFLIFFYGTYYGVLGRDIAEVVTNKMAATIGYYTDSGVPYRTLDADMCAVCAQKILVTKNEDAVVEERYTLPCSHSFHEFCIRGWCVVGKKQTCPYCNEKVDLQRLFKNPWEKPHVIYGHFLDFIRYLLVWQPIILGASQGFNWYMGFE
;
A
#
# COMPACT_ATOMS: atom_id res chain seq x y z
N MET A 1 -9.76 -23.95 18.50
CA MET A 1 -9.42 -24.98 17.50
C MET A 1 -10.70 -25.40 16.79
N THR A 2 -10.97 -24.84 15.61
CA THR A 2 -12.09 -25.27 14.74
C THR A 2 -11.72 -24.94 13.28
N CYS A 3 -11.38 -25.99 12.54
CA CYS A 3 -11.76 -26.37 11.17
C CYS A 3 -11.96 -25.33 10.03
N CYS A 4 -11.53 -24.06 10.16
CA CYS A 4 -11.73 -23.04 9.12
C CYS A 4 -10.43 -22.41 8.57
N GLN A 5 -9.25 -22.87 9.04
CA GLN A 5 -7.94 -22.35 8.61
C GLN A 5 -7.19 -23.27 7.62
N LEU A 6 -7.71 -24.46 7.31
CA LEU A 6 -7.05 -25.41 6.40
C LEU A 6 -7.48 -25.26 4.92
N LEU A 7 -8.48 -24.42 4.63
CA LEU A 7 -9.07 -24.29 3.28
C LEU A 7 -8.61 -23.05 2.49
N CYS A 8 -7.78 -22.17 3.06
CA CYS A 8 -7.24 -21.00 2.36
C CYS A 8 -5.78 -21.18 1.87
N ALA A 9 -5.18 -22.36 2.02
CA ALA A 9 -3.78 -22.62 1.70
C ALA A 9 -3.53 -23.38 0.39
N LEU A 10 -4.54 -23.57 -0.46
CA LEU A 10 -4.41 -24.30 -1.74
C LEU A 10 -5.26 -23.61 -2.81
N PRO A 11 -4.65 -22.74 -3.64
CA PRO A 11 -4.64 -23.06 -5.07
C PRO A 11 -3.32 -22.75 -5.80
N ALA A 12 -2.29 -22.20 -5.13
CA ALA A 12 -1.05 -21.84 -5.81
C ALA A 12 -0.14 -23.06 -6.09
N ALA A 13 -0.07 -24.02 -5.17
CA ALA A 13 0.78 -25.21 -5.32
C ALA A 13 0.21 -26.23 -6.34
N ALA A 14 -1.11 -26.32 -6.47
CA ALA A 14 -1.76 -27.27 -7.39
C ALA A 14 -1.68 -26.82 -8.87
N ALA A 15 -1.62 -25.51 -9.13
CA ALA A 15 -1.48 -24.98 -10.49
C ALA A 15 -0.09 -25.23 -11.08
N VAL A 16 0.96 -25.28 -10.24
CA VAL A 16 2.35 -25.52 -10.69
C VAL A 16 2.60 -27.00 -11.00
N VAL A 17 1.92 -27.93 -10.33
CA VAL A 17 2.05 -29.38 -10.57
C VAL A 17 1.27 -29.84 -11.81
N LEU A 18 0.18 -29.17 -12.17
CA LEU A 18 -0.60 -29.50 -13.37
C LEU A 18 0.03 -28.96 -14.67
N ILE A 19 0.88 -27.94 -14.59
CA ILE A 19 1.60 -27.41 -15.77
C ILE A 19 2.87 -28.24 -16.05
N SER A 20 3.49 -28.83 -15.02
CA SER A 20 4.64 -29.73 -15.19
C SER A 20 4.26 -31.09 -15.80
N GLY A 21 3.10 -31.65 -15.45
CA GLY A 21 2.64 -32.93 -16.00
C GLY A 21 2.15 -32.92 -17.46
N LEU A 22 1.91 -31.74 -18.04
CA LEU A 22 1.44 -31.62 -19.44
C LEU A 22 2.58 -31.43 -20.45
N PHE A 23 3.79 -31.13 -20.00
CA PHE A 23 4.96 -30.95 -20.87
C PHE A 23 5.70 -32.27 -21.18
N ASP A 24 5.55 -33.30 -20.36
CA ASP A 24 6.27 -34.58 -20.52
C ASP A 24 5.71 -35.50 -21.62
N VAL A 25 4.57 -35.16 -22.24
CA VAL A 25 3.87 -36.05 -23.21
C VAL A 25 4.12 -35.68 -24.68
N VAL A 26 4.81 -34.59 -24.99
CA VAL A 26 5.05 -34.13 -26.39
C VAL A 26 6.51 -34.28 -26.83
N GLY A 27 7.36 -34.92 -26.04
CA GLY A 27 8.80 -35.13 -26.30
C GLY A 27 9.15 -36.20 -27.36
N GLY A 28 8.52 -36.17 -28.53
CA GLY A 28 8.95 -36.96 -29.69
C GLY A 28 10.11 -36.27 -30.42
N HIS A 29 11.34 -36.39 -29.90
CA HIS A 29 12.53 -35.80 -30.50
C HIS A 29 12.88 -36.44 -31.87
N LEU A 30 12.50 -35.79 -32.96
CA LEU A 30 13.20 -35.93 -34.25
C LEU A 30 14.52 -35.14 -34.14
N HIS A 31 15.61 -35.82 -33.80
CA HIS A 31 16.95 -35.22 -33.84
C HIS A 31 17.39 -35.04 -35.31
N ILE A 32 16.95 -33.95 -35.94
CA ILE A 32 17.58 -33.45 -37.17
C ILE A 32 18.76 -32.58 -36.75
N SER A 33 19.96 -32.96 -37.17
CA SER A 33 21.22 -32.31 -36.83
C SER A 33 21.28 -30.88 -37.37
N VAL A 34 21.47 -29.90 -36.48
CA VAL A 34 21.81 -28.52 -36.84
C VAL A 34 23.26 -28.50 -37.34
N PRO A 35 23.59 -27.85 -38.48
CA PRO A 35 24.97 -27.82 -38.97
C PRO A 35 25.88 -27.02 -38.01
N GLN A 36 26.91 -27.68 -37.49
CA GLN A 36 27.81 -27.15 -36.45
C GLN A 36 28.51 -25.84 -36.86
N GLU A 37 28.77 -25.66 -38.17
CA GLU A 37 29.43 -24.50 -38.75
C GLU A 37 28.75 -23.16 -38.44
N TYR A 38 27.43 -23.15 -38.18
CA TYR A 38 26.69 -21.93 -37.83
C TYR A 38 26.58 -21.69 -36.31
N LEU A 39 26.94 -22.68 -35.48
CA LEU A 39 27.05 -22.54 -34.02
C LEU A 39 28.42 -21.99 -33.63
N ASP A 40 29.48 -22.44 -34.31
CA ASP A 40 30.86 -22.05 -34.02
C ASP A 40 31.19 -20.58 -34.41
N ASP A 41 30.53 -20.03 -35.43
CA ASP A 41 30.67 -18.61 -35.84
C ASP A 41 29.32 -17.86 -35.80
N PRO A 42 29.06 -17.05 -34.75
CA PRO A 42 27.82 -16.30 -34.61
C PRO A 42 27.68 -15.12 -35.59
N THR A 43 28.77 -14.69 -36.25
CA THR A 43 28.77 -13.56 -37.19
C THR A 43 28.41 -13.95 -38.62
N LYS A 44 28.38 -15.25 -38.90
CA LYS A 44 28.05 -15.79 -40.21
C LYS A 44 26.61 -15.44 -40.60
N ASP A 45 26.46 -14.88 -41.79
CA ASP A 45 25.15 -14.46 -42.31
C ASP A 45 24.26 -15.69 -42.55
N ILE A 46 23.08 -15.67 -41.94
CA ILE A 46 22.04 -16.71 -42.05
C ILE A 46 20.87 -16.26 -42.92
N SER A 47 20.90 -15.05 -43.48
CA SER A 47 19.81 -14.44 -44.28
C SER A 47 19.42 -15.27 -45.51
N HIS A 48 20.36 -16.02 -46.06
CA HIS A 48 20.22 -16.85 -47.26
C HIS A 48 19.59 -18.23 -47.01
N LEU A 49 19.40 -18.64 -45.74
CA LEU A 49 18.86 -19.95 -45.38
C LEU A 49 17.33 -19.94 -45.38
N ASP A 50 16.74 -21.14 -45.47
CA ASP A 50 15.30 -21.35 -45.31
C ASP A 50 14.84 -20.91 -43.90
N ASP A 51 13.62 -20.37 -43.78
CA ASP A 51 13.11 -19.77 -42.55
C ASP A 51 13.06 -20.75 -41.38
N ASP A 52 12.79 -22.03 -41.64
CA ASP A 52 12.81 -23.09 -40.62
C ASP A 52 14.26 -23.38 -40.14
N THR A 53 15.24 -23.32 -41.04
CA THR A 53 16.65 -23.50 -40.70
C THR A 53 17.20 -22.32 -39.91
N LYS A 54 16.81 -21.08 -40.27
CA LYS A 54 17.14 -19.86 -39.52
C LYS A 54 16.61 -19.92 -38.09
N LEU A 55 15.35 -20.31 -37.92
CA LEU A 55 14.72 -20.40 -36.60
C LEU A 55 15.44 -21.44 -35.72
N ARG A 56 15.83 -22.59 -36.30
CA ARG A 56 16.59 -23.63 -35.59
C ARG A 56 17.98 -23.17 -35.18
N ILE A 57 18.71 -22.48 -36.05
CA ILE A 57 20.04 -21.92 -35.72
C ILE A 57 19.91 -20.84 -34.64
N MET A 58 18.92 -19.94 -34.74
CA MET A 58 18.67 -18.93 -33.70
C MET A 58 18.29 -19.56 -32.37
N HIS A 59 17.44 -20.59 -32.37
CA HIS A 59 17.04 -21.31 -31.16
C HIS A 59 18.23 -22.07 -30.54
N ALA A 60 19.06 -22.73 -31.35
CA ALA A 60 20.26 -23.42 -30.87
C ALA A 60 21.30 -22.44 -30.31
N ARG A 61 21.55 -21.30 -30.97
CA ARG A 61 22.40 -20.21 -30.44
C ARG A 61 21.83 -19.63 -29.15
N TYR A 62 20.51 -19.49 -29.05
CA TYR A 62 19.84 -19.07 -27.83
C TYR A 62 20.11 -20.07 -26.70
N HIS A 63 19.86 -21.37 -26.91
CA HIS A 63 20.12 -22.41 -25.91
C HIS A 63 21.59 -22.51 -25.51
N GLU A 64 22.52 -22.38 -26.45
CA GLU A 64 23.96 -22.45 -26.17
C GLU A 64 24.45 -21.26 -25.34
N LYS A 65 23.91 -20.06 -25.60
CA LYS A 65 24.14 -18.87 -24.76
C LYS A 65 23.55 -19.01 -23.36
N HIS A 66 22.50 -19.83 -23.19
CA HIS A 66 21.80 -20.03 -21.90
C HIS A 66 22.22 -21.30 -21.14
N LYS A 67 23.07 -22.16 -21.74
CA LYS A 67 23.44 -23.50 -21.24
C LYS A 67 24.15 -23.54 -19.88
N GLY A 68 24.59 -22.39 -19.34
CA GLY A 68 25.04 -22.22 -17.95
C GLY A 68 24.35 -21.07 -17.20
N HIS A 69 23.56 -20.27 -17.91
CA HIS A 69 22.79 -19.14 -17.34
C HIS A 69 21.46 -19.62 -16.74
N ASP A 70 20.90 -20.73 -17.24
CA ASP A 70 19.67 -21.31 -16.73
C ASP A 70 19.84 -21.93 -15.33
N GLU A 71 21.02 -22.52 -15.06
CA GLU A 71 21.36 -23.02 -13.73
C GLU A 71 21.53 -21.86 -12.73
N MET A 72 22.18 -20.78 -13.15
CA MET A 72 22.33 -19.56 -12.35
C MET A 72 20.96 -18.92 -12.04
N HIS A 73 20.10 -18.77 -13.05
CA HIS A 73 18.73 -18.28 -12.87
C HIS A 73 17.88 -19.18 -11.96
N PHE A 74 18.05 -20.50 -12.07
CA PHE A 74 17.38 -21.44 -11.18
C PHE A 74 17.79 -21.21 -9.72
N TRP A 75 19.11 -21.12 -9.45
CA TRP A 75 19.61 -20.85 -8.10
C TRP A 75 19.18 -19.47 -7.58
N MET A 76 19.23 -18.41 -8.40
CA MET A 76 18.72 -17.08 -8.05
C MET A 76 17.22 -17.11 -7.68
N GLY A 77 16.42 -17.88 -8.42
CA GLY A 77 14.99 -18.06 -8.15
C GLY A 77 14.73 -18.79 -6.83
N VAL A 78 15.48 -19.87 -6.57
CA VAL A 78 15.38 -20.64 -5.31
C VAL A 78 15.79 -19.77 -4.12
N THR A 79 16.89 -19.02 -4.23
CA THR A 79 17.34 -18.11 -3.16
C THR A 79 16.30 -17.04 -2.86
N LEU A 80 15.63 -16.50 -3.89
CA LEU A 80 14.57 -15.52 -3.72
C LEU A 80 13.36 -16.11 -2.97
N ILE A 81 12.91 -17.31 -3.33
CA ILE A 81 11.78 -17.98 -2.65
C ILE A 81 12.12 -18.23 -1.18
N VAL A 82 13.31 -18.74 -0.89
CA VAL A 82 13.78 -18.95 0.49
C VAL A 82 13.85 -17.62 1.24
N ALA A 83 14.41 -16.58 0.63
CA ALA A 83 14.49 -15.24 1.22
C ALA A 83 13.11 -14.67 1.54
N VAL A 84 12.12 -14.83 0.65
CA VAL A 84 10.73 -14.43 0.90
C VAL A 84 10.16 -15.17 2.10
N ILE A 85 10.29 -16.50 2.17
CA ILE A 85 9.74 -17.31 3.27
C ILE A 85 10.38 -16.91 4.61
N VAL A 86 11.72 -16.85 4.66
CA VAL A 86 12.46 -16.48 5.88
C VAL A 86 12.09 -15.08 6.32
N THR A 87 12.02 -14.12 5.39
CA THR A 87 11.68 -12.73 5.72
C THR A 87 10.25 -12.62 6.25
N GLN A 88 9.29 -13.37 5.69
CA GLN A 88 7.91 -13.39 6.20
C GLN A 88 7.84 -13.88 7.64
N ILE A 89 8.58 -14.94 7.97
CA ILE A 89 8.66 -15.46 9.34
C ILE A 89 9.24 -14.38 10.27
N LEU A 90 10.37 -13.77 9.89
CA LEU A 90 11.02 -12.71 10.67
C LEU A 90 10.10 -11.51 10.90
N ILE A 91 9.34 -11.08 9.88
CA ILE A 91 8.38 -9.98 9.99
C ILE A 91 7.28 -10.30 11.00
N VAL A 92 6.72 -11.51 10.96
CA VAL A 92 5.68 -11.92 11.91
C VAL A 92 6.23 -11.92 13.33
N PHE A 93 7.41 -12.49 13.56
CA PHE A 93 8.07 -12.45 14.88
C PHE A 93 8.36 -11.03 15.34
N TRP A 94 8.87 -10.16 14.46
CA TRP A 94 9.18 -8.77 14.80
C TRP A 94 7.91 -7.99 15.18
N LYS A 95 6.81 -8.22 14.47
CA LYS A 95 5.52 -7.59 14.75
C LYS A 95 4.98 -7.98 16.12
N GLU A 96 5.09 -9.25 16.52
CA GLU A 96 4.63 -9.74 17.83
C GLU A 96 5.51 -9.22 18.98
N TRP A 97 6.84 -9.24 18.83
CA TRP A 97 7.76 -8.87 19.92
C TRP A 97 7.93 -7.36 20.07
N HIS A 98 8.05 -6.63 18.96
CA HIS A 98 8.34 -5.20 18.97
C HIS A 98 7.46 -4.41 18.00
N TYR A 99 6.14 -4.47 18.20
CA TYR A 99 5.15 -3.77 17.37
C TYR A 99 5.45 -2.28 17.14
N SER A 100 5.93 -1.55 18.16
CA SER A 100 6.25 -0.12 18.02
C SER A 100 7.42 0.12 17.06
N SER A 101 8.44 -0.72 17.12
CA SER A 101 9.61 -0.64 16.22
C SER A 101 9.21 -1.01 14.79
N TYR A 102 8.49 -2.12 14.62
CA TYR A 102 7.93 -2.55 13.34
C TYR A 102 7.09 -1.44 12.67
N ARG A 103 6.20 -0.79 13.44
CA ARG A 103 5.35 0.28 12.95
C ARG A 103 6.16 1.50 12.50
N GLN A 104 7.18 1.92 13.26
CA GLN A 104 8.03 3.05 12.88
C GLN A 104 8.86 2.73 11.64
N PHE A 105 9.47 1.54 11.59
CA PHE A 105 10.25 1.10 10.43
C PHE A 105 9.40 1.08 9.17
N THR A 106 8.22 0.47 9.22
CA THR A 106 7.34 0.38 8.07
C THR A 106 6.84 1.76 7.61
N MET A 107 6.61 2.68 8.54
CA MET A 107 6.22 4.06 8.23
C MET A 107 7.36 4.83 7.52
N TRP A 108 8.59 4.75 8.02
CA TRP A 108 9.76 5.37 7.38
C TRP A 108 10.09 4.71 6.04
N GLY A 109 9.97 3.38 5.96
CA GLY A 109 10.12 2.63 4.72
C GLY A 109 9.12 3.06 3.65
N LEU A 110 7.84 3.18 4.02
CA LEU A 110 6.79 3.62 3.09
C LEU A 110 7.02 5.05 2.60
N TRP A 111 7.53 5.94 3.45
CA TRP A 111 7.80 7.33 3.07
C TRP A 111 9.10 7.47 2.23
N GLY A 112 10.15 6.71 2.58
CA GLY A 112 11.49 6.86 2.03
C GLY A 112 11.80 5.99 0.81
N ILE A 113 11.46 4.70 0.82
CA ILE A 113 11.86 3.74 -0.23
C ILE A 113 11.39 4.19 -1.62
N PRO A 114 10.10 4.52 -1.84
CA PRO A 114 9.63 4.95 -3.16
C PRO A 114 10.29 6.25 -3.63
N CYS A 115 10.65 7.15 -2.71
CA CYS A 115 11.35 8.39 -3.03
C CYS A 115 12.79 8.12 -3.49
N ILE A 116 13.54 7.28 -2.76
CA ILE A 116 14.91 6.89 -3.12
C ILE A 116 14.94 6.22 -4.51
N VAL A 117 14.05 5.26 -4.73
CA VAL A 117 13.92 4.57 -6.03
C VAL A 117 13.57 5.56 -7.15
N SER A 118 12.68 6.51 -6.88
CA SER A 118 12.26 7.51 -7.88
C SER A 118 13.39 8.47 -8.25
N ILE A 119 14.23 8.87 -7.29
CA ILE A 119 15.41 9.72 -7.55
C ILE A 119 16.42 8.96 -8.40
N HIS A 120 16.73 7.71 -8.03
CA HIS A 120 17.68 6.88 -8.78
C HIS A 120 17.20 6.59 -10.22
N SER A 121 15.89 6.42 -10.40
CA SER A 121 15.29 6.12 -11.71
C SER A 121 14.94 7.37 -12.53
N GLY A 122 15.21 8.59 -12.03
CA GLY A 122 14.94 9.84 -12.75
C GLY A 122 13.46 10.26 -12.84
N TYR A 123 12.57 9.71 -12.00
CA TYR A 123 11.14 10.03 -11.99
C TYR A 123 10.82 11.32 -11.22
N TRP A 124 11.27 12.47 -11.75
CA TRP A 124 11.12 13.78 -11.12
C TRP A 124 9.67 14.20 -10.81
N ARG A 125 8.70 13.75 -11.63
CA ARG A 125 7.27 14.04 -11.41
C ARG A 125 6.78 13.51 -10.07
N PHE A 126 7.20 12.30 -9.69
CA PHE A 126 6.84 11.70 -8.41
C PHE A 126 7.49 12.46 -7.25
N VAL A 127 8.78 12.77 -7.36
CA VAL A 127 9.54 13.51 -6.33
C VAL A 127 8.91 14.87 -6.06
N PHE A 128 8.48 15.59 -7.10
CA PHE A 128 7.81 16.88 -6.94
C PHE A 128 6.49 16.77 -6.17
N VAL A 129 5.59 15.87 -6.57
CA VAL A 129 4.30 15.65 -5.89
C VAL A 129 4.52 15.17 -4.46
N TRP A 130 5.47 14.26 -4.25
CA TRP A 130 5.85 13.74 -2.95
C TRP A 130 6.38 14.84 -2.02
N THR A 131 7.17 15.78 -2.56
CA THR A 131 7.70 16.91 -1.81
C THR A 131 6.59 17.86 -1.38
N ILE A 132 5.65 18.18 -2.27
CA ILE A 132 4.48 19.02 -1.94
C ILE A 132 3.63 18.35 -0.85
N PHE A 133 3.30 17.07 -1.04
CA PHE A 133 2.52 16.30 -0.07
C PHE A 133 3.20 16.25 1.30
N SER A 134 4.52 15.99 1.32
CA SER A 134 5.32 15.92 2.54
C SER A 134 5.44 17.29 3.22
N ALA A 135 5.59 18.36 2.45
CA ALA A 135 5.64 19.72 2.98
C ALA A 135 4.30 20.12 3.65
N ILE A 136 3.17 19.92 2.97
CA ILE A 136 1.85 20.27 3.52
C ILE A 136 1.55 19.39 4.75
N THR A 137 1.78 18.09 4.65
CA THR A 137 1.56 17.16 5.77
C THR A 137 2.48 17.49 6.95
N GLY A 138 3.73 17.86 6.69
CA GLY A 138 4.68 18.32 7.70
C GLY A 138 4.25 19.61 8.40
N LEU A 139 3.69 20.59 7.67
CA LEU A 139 3.12 21.80 8.25
C LEU A 139 1.93 21.50 9.17
N ILE A 140 1.05 20.59 8.75
CA ILE A 140 -0.12 20.18 9.52
C ILE A 140 0.29 19.39 10.77
N MET A 141 1.26 18.49 10.63
CA MET A 141 1.86 17.76 11.74
C MET A 141 2.52 18.71 12.74
N ARG A 142 3.25 19.72 12.25
CA ARG A 142 3.85 20.75 13.10
C ARG A 142 2.79 21.50 13.89
N MET A 143 1.65 21.83 13.29
CA MET A 143 0.52 22.45 14.01
C MET A 143 -0.05 21.51 15.08
N ALA A 144 -0.24 20.23 14.74
CA ALA A 144 -0.80 19.23 15.65
C ALA A 144 0.11 18.89 16.85
N PHE A 145 1.43 19.05 16.71
CA PHE A 145 2.40 18.70 17.74
C PHE A 145 2.80 19.86 18.66
N ARG A 146 2.33 21.10 18.39
CA ARG A 146 2.58 22.23 19.29
C ARG A 146 1.89 22.01 20.63
N LYS A 147 2.56 22.42 21.71
CA LYS A 147 2.01 22.44 23.07
C LYS A 147 1.93 23.91 23.53
N PRO A 148 0.76 24.46 23.86
CA PRO A 148 -0.59 23.87 23.75
C PRO A 148 -1.10 23.81 22.29
N ILE A 149 -1.99 22.86 21.99
CA ILE A 149 -2.66 22.76 20.68
C ILE A 149 -3.70 23.88 20.56
N ALA A 150 -3.76 24.55 19.40
CA ALA A 150 -4.79 25.55 19.14
C ALA A 150 -6.16 24.88 18.89
N ARG A 151 -7.23 25.53 19.32
CA ARG A 151 -8.61 25.00 19.29
C ARG A 151 -9.08 24.59 17.88
N THR A 152 -8.64 25.30 16.84
CA THR A 152 -8.99 25.01 15.44
C THR A 152 -8.13 23.92 14.79
N THR A 153 -6.99 23.54 15.38
CA THR A 153 -6.02 22.62 14.77
C THR A 153 -6.59 21.24 14.46
N PRO A 154 -7.33 20.55 15.36
CA PRO A 154 -7.90 19.24 15.07
C PRO A 154 -8.81 19.25 13.83
N ARG A 155 -9.52 20.38 13.60
CA ARG A 155 -10.39 20.52 12.43
C ARG A 155 -9.58 20.58 11.14
N TRP A 156 -8.50 21.36 11.11
CA TRP A 156 -7.59 21.43 9.95
C TRP A 156 -6.92 20.09 9.65
N VAL A 157 -6.48 19.39 10.69
CA VAL A 157 -5.89 18.04 10.58
C VAL A 157 -6.88 17.07 9.95
N TYR A 158 -8.10 16.98 10.47
CA TYR A 158 -9.11 16.06 9.93
C TYR A 158 -9.54 16.45 8.51
N LYS A 159 -9.69 17.74 8.20
CA LYS A 159 -10.02 18.20 6.84
C LYS A 159 -8.96 17.78 5.82
N TRP A 160 -7.67 17.94 6.15
CA TRP A 160 -6.58 17.54 5.27
C TRP A 160 -6.55 16.04 5.03
N PHE A 161 -6.54 15.23 6.10
CA PHE A 161 -6.49 13.78 5.94
C PHE A 161 -7.75 13.20 5.30
N TYR A 162 -8.91 13.83 5.50
CA TYR A 162 -10.12 13.50 4.76
C TYR A 162 -10.00 13.82 3.27
N ALA A 163 -9.44 14.99 2.91
CA ALA A 163 -9.20 15.36 1.51
C ALA A 163 -8.21 14.40 0.83
N VAL A 164 -7.11 14.04 1.51
CA VAL A 164 -6.14 13.03 1.04
C VAL A 164 -6.84 11.68 0.85
N HIS A 165 -7.66 11.25 1.81
CA HIS A 165 -8.42 10.01 1.70
C HIS A 165 -9.35 10.03 0.47
N LEU A 166 -10.13 11.09 0.28
CA LEU A 166 -11.06 11.20 -0.84
C LEU A 166 -10.32 11.20 -2.19
N GLN A 167 -9.22 11.96 -2.31
CA GLN A 167 -8.39 11.96 -3.50
C GLN A 167 -7.75 10.59 -3.76
N SER A 168 -7.24 9.92 -2.72
CA SER A 168 -6.63 8.59 -2.84
C SER A 168 -7.60 7.53 -3.33
N VAL A 169 -8.84 7.54 -2.80
CA VAL A 169 -9.90 6.62 -3.23
C VAL A 169 -10.35 6.96 -4.64
N GLY A 170 -10.56 8.25 -4.96
CA GLY A 170 -10.93 8.69 -6.30
C GLY A 170 -9.92 8.28 -7.36
N LEU A 171 -8.63 8.53 -7.12
CA LEU A 171 -7.54 8.11 -8.01
C LEU A 171 -7.40 6.58 -8.08
N GLY A 172 -7.53 5.88 -6.95
CA GLY A 172 -7.47 4.41 -6.92
C GLY A 172 -8.59 3.77 -7.75
N VAL A 173 -9.83 4.24 -7.60
CA VAL A 173 -10.96 3.77 -8.41
C VAL A 173 -10.77 4.15 -9.88
N LEU A 174 -10.37 5.39 -10.18
CA LEU A 174 -10.12 5.83 -11.56
C LEU A 174 -9.04 4.97 -12.24
N GLY A 175 -7.91 4.74 -11.58
CA GLY A 175 -6.83 3.90 -12.11
C GLY A 175 -7.28 2.46 -12.33
N TYR A 176 -8.06 1.90 -11.40
CA TYR A 176 -8.66 0.57 -11.56
C TYR A 176 -9.60 0.50 -12.76
N MET A 177 -10.45 1.50 -12.96
CA MET A 177 -11.34 1.56 -14.13
C MET A 177 -10.57 1.63 -15.45
N VAL A 178 -9.44 2.36 -15.50
CA VAL A 178 -8.55 2.41 -16.67
C VAL A 178 -7.85 1.06 -16.91
N LEU A 179 -7.41 0.38 -15.86
CA LEU A 179 -6.81 -0.95 -15.97
C LEU A 179 -7.83 -2.00 -16.46
N LEU A 180 -9.05 -1.96 -15.94
CA LEU A 180 -10.12 -2.84 -16.39
C LEU A 180 -10.50 -2.58 -17.85
N SER A 181 -10.60 -1.31 -18.25
CA SER A 181 -10.92 -0.99 -19.64
C SER A 181 -9.82 -1.43 -20.61
N ALA A 182 -8.54 -1.35 -20.19
CA ALA A 182 -7.42 -1.90 -20.95
C ALA A 182 -7.49 -3.42 -21.07
N LEU A 183 -7.78 -4.15 -19.97
CA LEU A 183 -7.91 -5.62 -19.96
C LEU A 183 -9.07 -6.13 -20.83
N LEU A 184 -10.18 -5.42 -20.84
CA LEU A 184 -11.37 -5.77 -21.63
C LEU A 184 -11.20 -5.45 -23.13
N GLY A 185 -10.04 -4.93 -23.54
CA GLY A 185 -9.75 -4.62 -24.93
C GLY A 185 -10.46 -3.38 -25.46
N PHE A 186 -10.93 -2.48 -24.58
CA PHE A 186 -11.52 -1.20 -24.99
C PHE A 186 -10.47 -0.14 -25.38
N SER A 187 -9.17 -0.42 -25.22
CA SER A 187 -8.08 0.51 -25.59
C SER A 187 -8.17 1.09 -27.01
N PRO A 188 -8.56 0.33 -28.06
CA PRO A 188 -8.71 0.88 -29.40
C PRO A 188 -9.82 1.94 -29.52
N LEU A 189 -10.86 1.90 -28.66
CA LEU A 189 -11.93 2.91 -28.65
C LEU A 189 -11.44 4.28 -28.19
N PHE A 190 -10.35 4.32 -27.41
CA PHE A 190 -9.73 5.54 -26.93
C PHE A 190 -8.50 5.97 -27.76
N LEU A 191 -8.28 5.35 -28.93
CA LEU A 191 -7.13 5.61 -29.82
C LEU A 191 -5.77 5.51 -29.10
N MET A 192 -5.70 4.68 -28.04
CA MET A 192 -4.52 4.55 -27.20
C MET A 192 -3.96 3.12 -27.31
N SER A 193 -2.63 3.00 -27.38
CA SER A 193 -2.00 1.68 -27.39
C SER A 193 -2.24 0.96 -26.06
N LEU A 194 -2.34 -0.37 -26.10
CA LEU A 194 -2.60 -1.21 -24.92
C LEU A 194 -1.51 -0.98 -23.84
N GLU A 195 -0.25 -0.90 -24.25
CA GLU A 195 0.89 -0.64 -23.38
C GLU A 195 0.75 0.71 -22.65
N THR A 196 0.41 1.78 -23.38
CA THR A 196 0.24 3.11 -22.80
C THR A 196 -0.96 3.18 -21.86
N ALA A 197 -2.04 2.46 -22.18
CA ALA A 197 -3.24 2.35 -21.36
C ALA A 197 -2.93 1.67 -20.02
N PHE A 198 -2.24 0.53 -20.05
CA PHE A 198 -1.79 -0.18 -18.85
C PHE A 198 -0.85 0.66 -18.01
N GLY A 199 0.17 1.28 -18.63
CA GLY A 199 1.13 2.13 -17.92
C GLY A 199 0.46 3.32 -17.23
N THR A 200 -0.48 3.98 -17.92
CA THR A 200 -1.23 5.12 -17.37
C THR A 200 -2.18 4.68 -16.25
N GLY A 201 -2.94 3.60 -16.46
CA GLY A 201 -3.84 3.05 -15.45
C GLY A 201 -3.11 2.62 -14.18
N PHE A 202 -1.98 1.92 -14.34
CA PHE A 202 -1.14 1.49 -13.22
C PHE A 202 -0.55 2.70 -12.48
N LEU A 203 -0.09 3.73 -13.19
CA LEU A 203 0.46 4.93 -12.56
C LEU A 203 -0.61 5.67 -11.74
N ILE A 204 -1.80 5.89 -12.28
CA ILE A 204 -2.91 6.54 -11.55
C ILE A 204 -3.30 5.72 -10.32
N PHE A 205 -3.41 4.39 -10.49
CA PHE A 205 -3.72 3.46 -9.40
C PHE A 205 -2.64 3.48 -8.31
N PHE A 206 -1.36 3.46 -8.70
CA PHE A 206 -0.22 3.54 -7.79
C PHE A 206 -0.25 4.84 -6.99
N TYR A 207 -0.48 5.99 -7.62
CA TYR A 207 -0.60 7.27 -6.91
C TYR A 207 -1.75 7.25 -5.90
N GLY A 208 -2.93 6.78 -6.30
CA GLY A 208 -4.08 6.68 -5.40
C GLY A 208 -3.79 5.80 -4.20
N THR A 209 -3.27 4.60 -4.42
CA THR A 209 -3.00 3.64 -3.34
C THR A 209 -1.82 4.07 -2.45
N TYR A 210 -0.72 4.57 -3.03
CA TYR A 210 0.45 5.04 -2.29
C TYR A 210 0.12 6.16 -1.30
N TYR A 211 -0.48 7.26 -1.80
CA TYR A 211 -0.87 8.37 -0.93
C TYR A 211 -2.03 7.99 0.01
N GLY A 212 -2.85 7.00 -0.36
CA GLY A 212 -3.87 6.41 0.50
C GLY A 212 -3.28 5.69 1.73
N VAL A 213 -2.30 4.79 1.53
CA VAL A 213 -1.61 4.12 2.64
C VAL A 213 -0.87 5.15 3.50
N LEU A 214 -0.09 6.03 2.87
CA LEU A 214 0.75 7.01 3.56
C LEU A 214 -0.09 8.00 4.37
N GLY A 215 -1.16 8.55 3.77
CA GLY A 215 -2.08 9.46 4.45
C GLY A 215 -2.77 8.81 5.64
N ARG A 216 -3.19 7.55 5.52
CA ARG A 216 -3.83 6.80 6.61
C ARG A 216 -2.89 6.56 7.79
N ASP A 217 -1.65 6.16 7.52
CA ASP A 217 -0.67 5.86 8.57
C ASP A 217 -0.23 7.12 9.31
N ILE A 218 -0.01 8.23 8.59
CA ILE A 218 0.30 9.52 9.21
C ILE A 218 -0.89 10.04 10.02
N ALA A 219 -2.12 9.93 9.50
CA ALA A 219 -3.33 10.35 10.21
C ALA A 219 -3.49 9.66 11.58
N GLU A 220 -3.18 8.36 11.63
CA GLU A 220 -3.20 7.57 12.87
C GLU A 220 -2.16 8.09 13.88
N VAL A 221 -0.92 8.35 13.44
CA VAL A 221 0.15 8.90 14.28
C VAL A 221 -0.18 10.31 14.79
N VAL A 222 -0.68 11.18 13.91
CA VAL A 222 -1.07 12.54 14.29
C VAL A 222 -2.21 12.51 15.30
N THR A 223 -3.23 11.69 15.07
CA THR A 223 -4.37 11.57 15.99
C THR A 223 -3.95 10.99 17.34
N ASN A 224 -3.03 10.01 17.36
CA ASN A 224 -2.44 9.49 18.60
C ASN A 224 -1.73 10.58 19.40
N LYS A 225 -0.95 11.44 18.74
CA LYS A 225 -0.21 12.52 19.42
C LYS A 225 -1.14 13.64 19.89
N MET A 226 -2.16 13.97 19.10
CA MET A 226 -3.21 14.91 19.52
C MET A 226 -3.97 14.36 20.73
N ALA A 227 -4.38 13.08 20.70
CA ALA A 227 -5.04 12.40 21.81
C ALA A 227 -4.23 12.49 23.10
N ALA A 228 -2.93 12.23 23.05
CA ALA A 228 -2.03 12.33 24.20
C ALA A 228 -1.87 13.77 24.74
N THR A 229 -2.12 14.78 23.90
CA THR A 229 -2.00 16.20 24.28
C THR A 229 -3.33 16.80 24.74
N ILE A 230 -4.45 16.30 24.19
CA ILE A 230 -5.82 16.66 24.57
C ILE A 230 -6.25 15.92 25.84
N GLY A 231 -5.77 14.69 26.03
CA GLY A 231 -6.23 13.70 27.02
C GLY A 231 -6.62 14.29 28.36
N TYR A 232 -7.90 14.16 28.67
CA TYR A 232 -8.52 14.58 29.93
C TYR A 232 -8.47 13.47 31.00
N TYR A 233 -8.16 12.24 30.60
CA TYR A 233 -8.11 11.08 31.49
C TYR A 233 -6.69 10.86 32.03
N THR A 234 -6.62 10.54 33.32
CA THR A 234 -5.42 10.04 34.00
C THR A 234 -5.73 8.62 34.51
N ASP A 235 -4.74 7.74 34.60
CA ASP A 235 -4.93 6.40 35.20
C ASP A 235 -5.40 6.48 36.67
N SER A 236 -5.23 7.64 37.30
CA SER A 236 -5.69 8.01 38.64
C SER A 236 -7.17 8.42 38.74
N GLY A 237 -7.93 8.43 37.64
CA GLY A 237 -9.38 8.68 37.65
C GLY A 237 -9.83 10.14 37.86
N VAL A 238 -8.91 11.07 38.18
CA VAL A 238 -9.23 12.50 38.32
C VAL A 238 -8.87 13.23 37.01
N PRO A 239 -9.84 13.88 36.35
CA PRO A 239 -9.57 14.59 35.11
C PRO A 239 -8.74 15.85 35.36
N TYR A 240 -7.69 16.07 34.56
CA TYR A 240 -6.79 17.24 34.70
C TYR A 240 -7.47 18.56 34.31
N ARG A 241 -8.62 18.50 33.62
CA ARG A 241 -9.40 19.63 33.11
C ARG A 241 -10.88 19.28 33.11
N THR A 242 -11.71 20.13 33.71
CA THR A 242 -13.16 20.06 33.60
C THR A 242 -13.61 20.79 32.34
N LEU A 243 -14.51 20.18 31.56
CA LEU A 243 -15.04 20.77 30.33
C LEU A 243 -16.52 21.12 30.54
N ASP A 244 -16.93 22.32 30.15
CA ASP A 244 -18.34 22.72 30.17
C ASP A 244 -19.17 21.84 29.21
N ALA A 245 -20.43 21.57 29.57
CA ALA A 245 -21.32 20.67 28.82
C ALA A 245 -21.59 21.09 27.36
N ASP A 246 -21.30 22.36 27.01
CA ASP A 246 -21.48 22.91 25.67
C ASP A 246 -20.18 23.07 24.89
N MET A 247 -19.05 22.52 25.38
CA MET A 247 -17.78 22.53 24.67
C MET A 247 -17.44 21.15 24.13
N CYS A 248 -16.96 21.09 22.88
CA CYS A 248 -16.46 19.85 22.29
C CYS A 248 -15.09 19.48 22.86
N ALA A 249 -14.92 18.28 23.42
CA ALA A 249 -13.64 17.90 24.05
C ALA A 249 -12.46 17.76 23.06
N VAL A 250 -12.74 17.60 21.76
CA VAL A 250 -11.70 17.44 20.73
C VAL A 250 -11.13 18.78 20.29
N CYS A 251 -11.98 19.77 19.96
CA CYS A 251 -11.53 21.08 19.49
C CYS A 251 -11.61 22.19 20.55
N ALA A 252 -12.18 21.93 21.72
CA ALA A 252 -12.39 22.90 22.80
C ALA A 252 -13.11 24.19 22.34
N GLN A 253 -14.04 24.06 21.40
CA GLN A 253 -14.93 25.13 20.93
C GLN A 253 -16.37 24.86 21.38
N LYS A 254 -17.14 25.94 21.56
CA LYS A 254 -18.58 25.87 21.89
C LYS A 254 -19.35 25.22 20.74
N ILE A 255 -20.25 24.31 21.09
CA ILE A 255 -21.19 23.65 20.18
C ILE A 255 -22.38 24.59 20.01
N LEU A 256 -22.32 25.46 18.99
CA LEU A 256 -23.38 26.42 18.70
C LEU A 256 -24.48 25.73 17.86
N VAL A 257 -25.66 25.56 18.43
CA VAL A 257 -26.86 25.09 17.72
C VAL A 257 -27.68 26.32 17.34
N THR A 258 -27.28 27.05 16.30
CA THR A 258 -28.02 28.24 15.85
C THR A 258 -28.60 28.00 14.46
N LYS A 259 -29.94 28.07 14.35
CA LYS A 259 -30.69 28.05 13.09
C LYS A 259 -30.58 29.40 12.34
N ASN A 260 -29.38 29.83 11.95
CA ASN A 260 -29.23 31.03 11.12
C ASN A 260 -28.56 30.67 9.80
N GLU A 261 -29.12 31.21 8.71
CA GLU A 261 -28.83 30.89 7.30
C GLU A 261 -27.36 31.14 6.88
N ASP A 262 -26.56 31.83 7.71
CA ASP A 262 -25.16 32.17 7.44
C ASP A 262 -24.13 31.49 8.37
N ALA A 263 -24.57 30.65 9.32
CA ALA A 263 -23.67 29.92 10.22
C ALA A 263 -23.70 28.43 9.92
N VAL A 264 -22.54 27.84 9.62
CA VAL A 264 -22.36 26.40 9.38
C VAL A 264 -23.01 25.60 10.51
N VAL A 265 -24.18 25.00 10.23
CA VAL A 265 -24.93 24.16 11.18
C VAL A 265 -24.12 22.88 11.37
N GLU A 266 -23.28 22.82 12.39
CA GLU A 266 -22.62 21.59 12.81
C GLU A 266 -23.54 20.81 13.75
N GLU A 267 -23.93 19.59 13.38
CA GLU A 267 -24.77 18.75 14.25
C GLU A 267 -24.03 18.38 15.55
N ARG A 268 -24.73 18.51 16.67
CA ARG A 268 -24.27 18.04 17.99
C ARG A 268 -24.49 16.52 18.05
N TYR A 269 -23.42 15.77 18.29
CA TYR A 269 -23.51 14.33 18.54
C TYR A 269 -23.16 14.03 20.00
N THR A 270 -24.08 13.39 20.72
CA THR A 270 -23.89 12.98 22.12
C THR A 270 -23.71 11.48 22.19
N LEU A 271 -22.59 11.05 22.79
CA LEU A 271 -22.29 9.63 23.01
C LEU A 271 -23.14 9.04 24.14
N PRO A 272 -23.27 7.70 24.25
CA PRO A 272 -23.93 7.04 25.38
C PRO A 272 -23.33 7.42 26.74
N CYS A 273 -22.04 7.73 26.78
CA CYS A 273 -21.32 8.22 27.95
C CYS A 273 -21.66 9.68 28.33
N SER A 274 -22.72 10.27 27.75
CA SER A 274 -23.20 11.66 27.94
C SER A 274 -22.28 12.80 27.47
N HIS A 275 -21.11 12.50 26.89
CA HIS A 275 -20.22 13.52 26.34
C HIS A 275 -20.68 13.97 24.94
N SER A 276 -20.77 15.28 24.73
CA SER A 276 -21.18 15.90 23.46
C SER A 276 -19.99 16.40 22.64
N PHE A 277 -20.08 16.23 21.32
CA PHE A 277 -19.06 16.62 20.34
C PHE A 277 -19.70 17.24 19.10
N HIS A 278 -18.89 17.97 18.32
CA HIS A 278 -19.24 18.24 16.92
C HIS A 278 -19.19 16.93 16.14
N GLU A 279 -20.21 16.64 15.31
CA GLU A 279 -20.26 15.46 14.45
C GLU A 279 -18.95 15.30 13.65
N PHE A 280 -18.45 16.39 13.06
CA PHE A 280 -17.19 16.39 12.33
C PHE A 280 -15.97 15.97 13.18
N CYS A 281 -15.91 16.42 14.43
CA CYS A 281 -14.78 16.13 15.32
C CYS A 281 -14.79 14.67 15.79
N ILE A 282 -15.96 14.13 16.16
CA ILE A 282 -16.07 12.73 16.58
C ILE A 282 -15.90 11.79 15.38
N ARG A 283 -16.39 12.17 14.19
CA ARG A 283 -16.17 11.43 12.95
C ARG A 283 -14.69 11.40 12.58
N GLY A 284 -13.99 12.53 12.65
CA GLY A 284 -12.54 12.59 12.44
C GLY A 284 -11.77 11.70 13.43
N TRP A 285 -12.14 11.74 14.71
CA TRP A 285 -11.55 10.90 15.73
C TRP A 285 -11.70 9.39 15.44
N CYS A 286 -12.93 8.96 15.11
CA CYS A 286 -13.24 7.55 14.88
C CYS A 286 -12.72 7.03 13.53
N VAL A 287 -12.88 7.80 12.45
CA VAL A 287 -12.55 7.37 11.08
C VAL A 287 -11.07 7.63 10.77
N VAL A 288 -10.62 8.88 10.89
CA VAL A 288 -9.28 9.31 10.50
C VAL A 288 -8.25 8.82 11.51
N GLY A 289 -8.57 8.90 12.81
CA GLY A 289 -7.70 8.44 13.89
C GLY A 289 -7.77 6.95 14.22
N LYS A 290 -8.74 6.22 13.64
CA LYS A 290 -9.10 4.84 14.02
C LYS A 290 -9.31 4.65 15.54
N LYS A 291 -9.76 5.69 16.23
CA LYS A 291 -9.99 5.64 17.68
C LYS A 291 -11.43 5.28 17.97
N GLN A 292 -11.65 4.10 18.54
CA GLN A 292 -12.99 3.61 18.89
C GLN A 292 -13.37 3.89 20.34
N THR A 293 -12.73 4.88 20.97
CA THR A 293 -12.97 5.25 22.37
C THR A 293 -13.31 6.73 22.50
N CYS A 294 -14.07 7.09 23.52
CA CYS A 294 -14.42 8.47 23.82
C CYS A 294 -13.14 9.27 24.14
N PRO A 295 -12.91 10.45 23.51
CA PRO A 295 -11.76 11.30 23.82
C PRO A 295 -11.67 11.76 25.28
N TYR A 296 -12.80 11.76 26.00
CA TYR A 296 -12.88 12.24 27.38
C TYR A 296 -12.78 11.11 28.40
N CYS A 297 -13.72 10.15 28.41
CA CYS A 297 -13.79 9.07 29.40
C CYS A 297 -13.15 7.74 28.96
N ASN A 298 -12.62 7.65 27.73
CA ASN A 298 -12.06 6.43 27.15
C ASN A 298 -13.03 5.23 27.05
N GLU A 299 -14.34 5.47 27.21
CA GLU A 299 -15.38 4.45 27.01
C GLU A 299 -15.51 4.08 25.52
N LYS A 300 -15.77 2.81 25.22
CA LYS A 300 -15.91 2.35 23.83
C LYS A 300 -17.13 2.99 23.16
N VAL A 301 -16.94 3.48 21.95
CA VAL A 301 -17.99 4.13 21.15
C VAL A 301 -18.65 3.11 20.24
N ASP A 302 -19.99 3.07 20.23
CA ASP A 302 -20.75 2.29 19.26
C ASP A 302 -20.74 2.97 17.88
N LEU A 303 -19.86 2.49 17.00
CA LEU A 303 -19.67 3.02 15.65
C LEU A 303 -20.92 2.86 14.77
N GLN A 304 -21.78 1.86 15.04
CA GLN A 304 -22.96 1.61 14.19
C GLN A 304 -23.99 2.74 14.30
N ARG A 305 -24.10 3.36 15.48
CA ARG A 305 -24.98 4.51 15.72
C ARG A 305 -24.40 5.83 15.21
N LEU A 306 -23.07 5.90 15.02
CA LEU A 306 -22.39 7.10 14.52
C LEU A 306 -22.48 7.18 12.99
N PHE A 307 -22.42 6.04 12.29
CA PHE A 307 -22.49 5.99 10.83
C PHE A 307 -23.87 5.51 10.37
N LYS A 308 -24.77 6.45 10.09
CA LYS A 308 -26.12 6.14 9.57
C LYS A 308 -26.06 5.51 8.17
N ASN A 309 -25.05 5.84 7.37
CA ASN A 309 -24.87 5.33 6.02
C ASN A 309 -23.98 4.08 5.99
N PRO A 310 -24.47 2.93 5.48
CA PRO A 310 -23.68 1.69 5.36
C PRO A 310 -22.40 1.87 4.52
N TRP A 311 -22.43 2.80 3.56
CA TRP A 311 -21.33 3.17 2.67
C TRP A 311 -20.25 4.03 3.36
N GLU A 312 -20.51 4.55 4.55
CA GLU A 312 -19.53 5.32 5.36
C GLU A 312 -18.74 4.45 6.34
N LYS A 313 -19.07 3.15 6.44
CA LYS A 313 -18.27 2.24 7.27
C LYS A 313 -16.83 2.27 6.78
N PRO A 314 -15.83 2.40 7.66
CA PRO A 314 -14.44 2.19 7.29
C PRO A 314 -14.36 0.79 6.69
N HIS A 315 -14.24 0.76 5.37
CA HIS A 315 -14.39 -0.39 4.52
C HIS A 315 -13.19 -1.29 4.82
N VAL A 316 -13.43 -2.25 5.70
CA VAL A 316 -12.43 -3.20 6.24
C VAL A 316 -11.61 -3.80 5.09
N ILE A 317 -12.25 -4.04 3.95
CA ILE A 317 -11.63 -4.52 2.70
C ILE A 317 -10.54 -3.57 2.20
N TYR A 318 -10.79 -2.27 2.10
CA TYR A 318 -9.75 -1.31 1.71
C TYR A 318 -8.70 -1.15 2.79
N GLY A 319 -9.09 -1.31 4.05
CA GLY A 319 -8.15 -1.41 5.16
C GLY A 319 -7.09 -2.49 4.92
N HIS A 320 -7.53 -3.71 4.61
CA HIS A 320 -6.67 -4.85 4.29
C HIS A 320 -5.93 -4.69 2.96
N PHE A 321 -6.58 -4.14 1.93
CA PHE A 321 -5.95 -3.88 0.65
C PHE A 321 -4.79 -2.89 0.78
N LEU A 322 -4.98 -1.79 1.53
CA LEU A 322 -3.91 -0.85 1.84
C LEU A 322 -2.80 -1.49 2.68
N ASP A 323 -3.12 -2.43 3.57
CA ASP A 323 -2.09 -3.20 4.30
C ASP A 323 -1.26 -4.09 3.37
N PHE A 324 -1.90 -4.71 2.37
CA PHE A 324 -1.21 -5.48 1.33
C PHE A 324 -0.30 -4.58 0.47
N ILE A 325 -0.78 -3.41 0.04
CA ILE A 325 0.05 -2.45 -0.71
C ILE A 325 1.22 -1.98 0.15
N ARG A 326 1.01 -1.70 1.44
CA ARG A 326 2.12 -1.37 2.36
C ARG A 326 3.17 -2.47 2.36
N TYR A 327 2.74 -3.73 2.43
CA TYR A 327 3.67 -4.86 2.39
C TYR A 327 4.46 -4.88 1.08
N LEU A 328 3.76 -4.73 -0.05
CA LEU A 328 4.36 -4.73 -1.38
C LEU A 328 5.41 -3.62 -1.54
N LEU A 329 5.11 -2.38 -1.11
CA LEU A 329 5.99 -1.24 -1.34
C LEU A 329 7.19 -1.17 -0.41
N VAL A 330 7.07 -1.69 0.81
CA VAL A 330 8.14 -1.62 1.81
C VAL A 330 9.00 -2.88 1.79
N TRP A 331 8.37 -4.05 1.87
CA TRP A 331 9.09 -5.31 2.11
C TRP A 331 9.62 -5.94 0.83
N GLN A 332 8.94 -5.82 -0.32
CA GLN A 332 9.45 -6.41 -1.56
C GLN A 332 10.81 -5.81 -1.98
N PRO A 333 11.01 -4.47 -2.01
CA PRO A 333 12.32 -3.93 -2.36
C PRO A 333 13.43 -4.35 -1.39
N ILE A 334 13.12 -4.48 -0.10
CA ILE A 334 14.07 -4.95 0.91
C ILE A 334 14.45 -6.41 0.67
N ILE A 335 13.47 -7.28 0.40
CA ILE A 335 13.69 -8.71 0.13
C ILE A 335 14.51 -8.88 -1.15
N LEU A 336 14.17 -8.15 -2.22
CA LEU A 336 14.90 -8.20 -3.48
C LEU A 336 16.35 -7.72 -3.31
N GLY A 337 16.55 -6.59 -2.63
CA GLY A 337 17.89 -6.07 -2.36
C GLY A 337 18.73 -7.00 -1.47
N ALA A 338 18.11 -7.63 -0.47
CA ALA A 338 18.78 -8.62 0.37
C ALA A 338 19.14 -9.89 -0.41
N SER A 339 18.23 -10.37 -1.28
CA SER A 339 18.50 -11.53 -2.14
C SER A 339 19.60 -11.24 -3.16
N GLN A 340 19.62 -10.06 -3.76
CA GLN A 340 20.70 -9.65 -4.67
C GLN A 340 22.04 -9.55 -3.93
N GLY A 341 22.07 -8.91 -2.75
CA GLY A 341 23.28 -8.84 -1.94
C GLY A 341 23.80 -10.22 -1.52
N PHE A 342 22.89 -11.16 -1.21
CA PHE A 342 23.26 -12.54 -0.93
C PHE A 342 23.80 -13.27 -2.16
N ASN A 343 23.18 -13.12 -3.33
CA ASN A 343 23.62 -13.74 -4.57
C ASN A 343 24.99 -13.22 -5.00
N TRP A 344 25.22 -11.92 -4.89
CA TRP A 344 26.53 -11.31 -5.11
C TRP A 344 27.59 -11.86 -4.15
N TYR A 345 27.26 -12.02 -2.87
CA TYR A 345 28.17 -12.60 -1.87
C TYR A 345 28.53 -14.06 -2.18
N MET A 346 27.56 -14.85 -2.65
CA MET A 346 27.76 -16.25 -3.03
C MET A 346 28.46 -16.42 -4.39
N GLY A 347 28.67 -15.35 -5.14
CA GLY A 347 29.28 -15.38 -6.48
C GLY A 347 28.37 -15.97 -7.55
N PHE A 348 27.05 -15.88 -7.36
CA PHE A 348 26.05 -16.28 -8.37
C PHE A 348 25.79 -15.20 -9.43
N GLU A 349 26.50 -14.07 -9.38
CA GLU A 349 26.35 -12.91 -10.30
C GLU A 349 27.67 -12.52 -10.94
#